data_AF-A0A4Q2YYP3-F1
#
_entry.id   AF-A0A4Q2YYP3-F1
#
_cell.length_a   1.000
_cell.length_b   1.000
_cell.length_c   1.000
_cell.angle_alpha   90.00
_cell.angle_beta   90.00
_cell.angle_gamma   90.00
#
_symmetry.space_group_name_H-M   'P 1'
#
loop_
_entity.id
_entity.type
_entity.pdbx_description
1 polymer ?
#
loop_
_entity_poly.entity_id
_entity_poly.type
_entity_poly.pdbx_seq_one_letter_code
_entity_poly.pdbx_strand_id
1 'polypeptide(L)'
;MTNPSETHRKFLIRHWLFMAGYMAVNAAAITGAFDGMKPPGTWAFALVVAAPIVGHIWAVLAWMRDSDEFVRALAAKRFIVATGVTLVIVSIWGFMELYAKAPHVSAAMVYPLLWASFGVVSPLIRTSH
;
A
#
# COMPACT_ATOMS: atom_id res chain seq x y z
N MET A 1 -13.56 -9.14 23.40
CA MET A 1 -14.01 -9.22 21.99
C MET A 1 -14.43 -7.82 21.59
N THR A 2 -13.74 -7.16 20.67
CA THR A 2 -14.12 -5.82 20.17
C THR A 2 -15.31 -5.95 19.22
N ASN A 3 -16.23 -4.99 19.24
CA ASN A 3 -17.39 -4.99 18.36
C ASN A 3 -16.92 -4.86 16.89
N PRO A 4 -17.42 -5.66 15.93
CA PRO A 4 -17.01 -5.59 14.52
C PRO A 4 -17.06 -4.18 13.92
N SER A 5 -18.08 -3.39 14.29
CA SER A 5 -18.22 -2.00 13.85
C SER A 5 -17.11 -1.08 14.40
N GLU A 6 -16.66 -1.34 15.62
CA GLU A 6 -15.59 -0.59 16.28
C GLU A 6 -14.21 -0.96 15.71
N THR A 7 -13.96 -2.25 15.46
CA THR A 7 -12.76 -2.75 14.78
C THR A 7 -12.63 -2.11 13.40
N HIS A 8 -13.72 -2.10 12.63
CA HIS A 8 -13.75 -1.48 11.30
C HIS A 8 -13.53 0.04 11.36
N ARG A 9 -14.17 0.75 12.30
CA ARG A 9 -13.96 2.20 12.50
C ARG A 9 -12.50 2.53 12.82
N LYS A 10 -11.88 1.79 13.74
CA LYS A 10 -10.46 1.97 14.11
C LYS A 10 -9.55 1.74 12.91
N PHE A 11 -9.85 0.71 12.10
CA PHE A 11 -9.14 0.46 10.85
C PHE A 11 -9.25 1.64 9.89
N LEU A 12 -10.47 2.12 9.61
CA LEU A 12 -10.68 3.23 8.68
C LEU A 12 -9.94 4.49 9.13
N ILE A 13 -10.01 4.84 10.41
CA ILE A 13 -9.29 6.01 10.96
C ILE A 13 -7.77 5.86 10.71
N ARG A 14 -7.19 4.71 11.09
CA ARG A 14 -5.75 4.45 10.88
C ARG A 14 -5.39 4.49 9.39
N HIS A 15 -6.20 3.85 8.55
CA HIS A 15 -6.03 3.82 7.10
C HIS A 15 -5.96 5.24 6.53
N TRP A 16 -6.96 6.07 6.82
CA TRP A 16 -7.03 7.44 6.34
C TRP A 16 -5.90 8.30 6.87
N LEU A 17 -5.53 8.16 8.15
CA LEU A 17 -4.41 8.92 8.73
C LEU A 17 -3.09 8.60 8.02
N PHE A 18 -2.77 7.32 7.83
CA PHE A 18 -1.52 6.93 7.17
C PHE A 18 -1.52 7.26 5.68
N MET A 19 -2.63 7.04 4.96
CA MET A 19 -2.72 7.37 3.54
C MET A 19 -2.69 8.88 3.29
N ALA A 20 -3.37 9.67 4.12
CA ALA A 20 -3.31 11.13 4.04
C ALA A 20 -1.89 11.64 4.30
N GLY A 21 -1.19 11.08 5.29
CA GLY A 21 0.22 11.40 5.55
C GLY A 21 1.13 11.04 4.36
N TYR A 22 0.98 9.85 3.80
CA TYR A 22 1.70 9.42 2.60
C TYR A 22 1.45 10.37 1.43
N MET A 23 0.19 10.68 1.14
CA MET A 23 -0.19 11.58 0.04
C MET A 23 0.34 12.99 0.27
N ALA A 24 0.25 13.54 1.48
CA ALA A 24 0.73 14.88 1.80
C ALA A 24 2.25 15.01 1.60
N VAL A 25 3.02 14.01 2.06
CA VAL A 25 4.48 14.00 1.88
C VAL A 25 4.86 13.90 0.39
N ASN A 26 4.18 13.04 -0.38
CA ASN A 26 4.44 12.92 -1.82
C ASN A 26 4.00 14.16 -2.59
N ALA A 27 2.87 14.79 -2.24
CA ALA A 27 2.44 16.04 -2.85
C ALA A 27 3.45 17.16 -2.60
N ALA A 28 3.93 17.31 -1.36
CA ALA A 28 4.98 18.26 -1.02
C ALA A 28 6.27 18.02 -1.82
N ALA A 29 6.66 16.75 -2.00
CA ALA A 29 7.80 16.38 -2.83
C ALA A 29 7.62 16.75 -4.31
N ILE A 30 6.43 16.52 -4.88
CA ILE A 30 6.12 16.88 -6.27
C ILE A 30 6.17 18.41 -6.47
N THR A 31 5.77 19.19 -5.46
CA THR A 31 5.82 20.66 -5.51
C THR A 31 7.21 21.25 -5.26
N GLY A 32 8.25 20.41 -5.13
CA GLY A 32 9.63 20.85 -4.95
C GLY A 32 9.99 21.29 -3.52
N ALA A 33 9.16 20.96 -2.52
CA ALA A 33 9.39 21.37 -1.13
C ALA A 33 10.70 20.83 -0.53
N PHE A 34 11.33 19.85 -1.19
CA PHE A 34 12.50 19.14 -0.72
C PHE A 34 13.70 19.19 -1.69
N ASP A 35 13.63 19.98 -2.77
CA ASP A 35 14.64 19.99 -3.85
C ASP A 35 16.01 20.53 -3.38
N GLY A 36 16.04 21.33 -2.30
CA GLY A 36 17.26 21.89 -1.72
C GLY A 36 17.93 21.03 -0.64
N MET A 37 17.46 19.82 -0.36
CA MET A 37 18.03 18.99 0.71
C MET A 37 19.44 18.49 0.39
N LYS A 38 20.32 18.55 1.41
CA LYS A 38 21.65 17.94 1.34
C LYS A 38 21.58 16.40 1.37
N PRO A 39 22.54 15.67 0.78
CA PRO A 39 22.49 14.21 0.62
C PRO A 39 22.25 13.39 1.92
N PRO A 40 22.78 13.76 3.09
CA PRO A 40 22.44 13.03 4.33
C PRO A 40 20.96 13.17 4.72
N GLY A 41 20.36 14.33 4.44
CA GLY A 41 18.95 14.61 4.74
C GLY A 41 17.98 13.84 3.84
N THR A 42 18.37 13.54 2.59
CA THR A 42 17.51 12.81 1.64
C THR A 42 17.27 11.36 2.06
N TRP A 43 18.26 10.71 2.68
CA TRP A 43 18.10 9.34 3.22
C TRP A 43 17.11 9.29 4.40
N ALA A 44 17.27 10.22 5.35
CA ALA A 44 16.34 10.34 6.47
C ALA A 44 14.92 10.67 5.97
N PHE A 45 14.80 11.56 4.99
CA PHE A 45 13.53 11.90 4.38
C PHE A 45 12.86 10.71 3.68
N ALA A 46 13.61 9.88 2.94
CA ALA A 46 13.07 8.66 2.33
C ALA A 46 12.43 7.72 3.38
N LEU A 47 13.06 7.59 4.56
CA LEU A 47 12.49 6.82 5.67
C LEU A 47 11.21 7.46 6.23
N VAL A 48 11.15 8.79 6.31
CA VAL A 48 9.93 9.51 6.70
C VAL A 48 8.80 9.27 5.71
N VAL A 49 9.08 9.28 4.40
CA VAL A 49 8.09 8.98 3.36
C VAL A 49 7.60 7.52 3.43
N ALA A 50 8.49 6.60 3.82
CA ALA A 50 8.16 5.19 3.98
C ALA A 50 7.40 4.88 5.30
N ALA A 51 7.52 5.71 6.34
CA ALA A 51 6.91 5.44 7.65
C ALA A 51 5.37 5.24 7.59
N PRO A 52 4.61 6.08 6.86
CA PRO A 52 3.18 5.87 6.67
C PRO A 52 2.82 4.53 6.02
N ILE A 53 3.67 4.01 5.12
CA ILE A 53 3.46 2.70 4.48
C ILE A 53 3.52 1.59 5.53
N VAL A 54 4.52 1.63 6.43
CA VAL A 54 4.66 0.67 7.53
C VAL A 54 3.46 0.74 8.46
N GLY A 55 3.06 1.96 8.85
CA GLY A 55 1.90 2.18 9.72
C GLY A 55 0.61 1.66 9.10
N HIS A 56 0.43 1.82 7.78
CA HIS A 56 -0.73 1.32 7.07
C HIS A 56 -0.77 -0.21 6.99
N ILE A 57 0.35 -0.86 6.66
CA ILE A 57 0.45 -2.32 6.67
C ILE A 57 0.13 -2.86 8.07
N TRP A 58 0.69 -2.25 9.12
CA TRP A 58 0.35 -2.60 10.50
C TRP A 58 -1.15 -2.44 10.79
N ALA A 59 -1.78 -1.37 10.33
CA ALA A 59 -3.21 -1.14 10.53
C ALA A 59 -4.08 -2.23 9.87
N VAL A 60 -3.69 -2.69 8.69
CA VAL A 60 -4.34 -3.80 7.97
C VAL A 60 -4.18 -5.11 8.74
N LEU A 61 -2.97 -5.42 9.21
CA LEU A 61 -2.71 -6.63 9.97
C LEU A 61 -3.43 -6.63 11.34
N ALA A 62 -3.45 -5.49 12.02
CA ALA A 62 -4.20 -5.31 13.26
C ALA A 62 -5.71 -5.50 13.04
N TRP A 63 -6.25 -4.96 11.94
CA TRP A 63 -7.64 -5.19 11.56
C TRP A 63 -7.94 -6.66 11.29
N MET A 64 -7.09 -7.35 10.52
CA MET A 64 -7.26 -8.79 10.26
C MET A 64 -7.19 -9.63 11.53
N ARG A 65 -6.28 -9.29 12.46
CA ARG A 65 -6.16 -9.97 13.76
C ARG A 65 -7.42 -9.81 14.61
N ASP A 66 -7.98 -8.60 14.63
CA ASP A 66 -9.12 -8.24 15.49
C ASP A 66 -10.48 -8.52 14.81
N SER A 67 -10.48 -9.09 13.60
CA SER A 67 -11.67 -9.50 12.84
C SER A 67 -12.03 -10.98 13.07
N ASP A 68 -13.25 -11.36 12.71
CA ASP A 68 -13.66 -12.77 12.71
C ASP A 68 -12.89 -13.61 11.68
N GLU A 69 -13.00 -14.94 11.80
CA GLU A 69 -12.26 -15.89 10.98
C GLU A 69 -12.59 -15.77 9.48
N PHE A 70 -13.85 -15.52 9.14
CA PHE A 70 -14.30 -15.36 7.76
C PHE A 70 -13.70 -14.11 7.13
N VAL A 71 -13.83 -12.95 7.80
CA VAL A 71 -13.28 -11.66 7.34
C VAL A 71 -11.76 -11.75 7.22
N ARG A 72 -11.09 -12.36 8.20
CA ARG A 72 -9.63 -12.56 8.18
C ARG A 72 -9.19 -13.44 7.00
N ALA A 73 -9.84 -14.58 6.80
CA ALA A 73 -9.53 -15.49 5.70
C ALA A 73 -9.79 -14.85 4.33
N LEU A 74 -10.92 -14.16 4.20
CA LEU A 74 -11.30 -13.44 2.97
C LEU A 74 -10.32 -12.30 2.65
N ALA A 75 -9.91 -11.53 3.66
CA ALA A 75 -8.91 -10.48 3.52
C ALA A 75 -7.55 -11.04 3.11
N ALA A 76 -7.11 -12.15 3.73
CA ALA A 76 -5.85 -12.81 3.39
C ALA A 76 -5.86 -13.30 1.92
N LYS A 77 -6.92 -13.98 1.49
CA LYS A 77 -7.10 -14.46 0.11
C LYS A 77 -7.03 -13.31 -0.89
N ARG A 78 -7.74 -12.21 -0.63
CA ARG A 78 -7.72 -11.00 -1.47
C ARG A 78 -6.32 -10.38 -1.53
N PHE A 79 -5.63 -10.29 -0.39
CA PHE A 79 -4.28 -9.72 -0.31
C PHE A 79 -3.29 -10.56 -1.13
N ILE A 80 -3.30 -11.89 -0.98
CA ILE A 80 -2.44 -12.80 -1.73
C ILE A 80 -2.67 -12.66 -3.24
N VAL A 81 -3.92 -12.68 -3.68
CA VAL A 81 -4.24 -12.54 -5.11
C VAL A 81 -3.84 -11.17 -5.64
N ALA A 82 -4.10 -10.09 -4.89
CA ALA A 82 -3.68 -8.73 -5.25
C ALA A 82 -2.15 -8.61 -5.36
N THR A 83 -1.41 -9.22 -4.44
CA THR A 83 0.05 -9.30 -4.50
C THR A 83 0.50 -10.05 -5.76
N GLY A 84 -0.10 -11.19 -6.08
CA GLY A 84 0.20 -11.94 -7.30
C GLY A 84 -0.02 -11.10 -8.57
N VAL A 85 -1.16 -10.42 -8.67
CA VAL A 85 -1.46 -9.48 -9.78
C VAL A 85 -0.42 -8.37 -9.87
N THR A 86 -0.07 -7.77 -8.73
CA THR A 86 0.94 -6.70 -8.67
C THR A 86 2.31 -7.18 -9.12
N LEU A 87 2.74 -8.37 -8.67
CA LEU A 87 4.00 -8.98 -9.07
C LEU A 87 4.05 -9.20 -10.58
N VAL A 88 2.98 -9.74 -11.17
CA VAL A 88 2.89 -9.94 -12.63
C VAL A 88 3.04 -8.61 -13.38
N ILE A 89 2.30 -7.57 -12.99
CA ILE A 89 2.35 -6.26 -13.65
C ILE A 89 3.75 -5.64 -13.54
N VAL A 90 4.33 -5.63 -12.33
CA VAL A 90 5.67 -5.05 -12.10
C VAL A 90 6.75 -5.84 -12.84
N SER A 91 6.67 -7.17 -12.87
CA SER A 91 7.61 -7.99 -13.64
C SER A 91 7.50 -7.73 -15.14
N ILE A 92 6.29 -7.66 -15.69
CA ILE A 92 6.06 -7.32 -17.10
C ILE A 92 6.69 -5.95 -17.41
N TRP A 93 6.45 -4.94 -16.58
CA TRP A 93 7.02 -3.61 -16.77
C TRP A 93 8.55 -3.61 -16.65
N GLY A 94 9.09 -4.29 -15.64
CA GLY A 94 10.53 -4.44 -15.45
C GLY A 94 11.22 -5.09 -16.65
N PHE A 95 10.63 -6.12 -17.25
CA PHE A 95 11.15 -6.71 -18.48
C PHE A 95 11.08 -5.76 -19.68
N MET A 96 10.03 -4.93 -19.78
CA MET A 96 9.94 -3.90 -20.81
C MET A 96 11.00 -2.80 -20.63
N GLU A 97 11.32 -2.41 -19.39
CA GLU A 97 12.44 -1.49 -19.11
C GLU A 97 13.77 -2.12 -19.56
N LEU A 98 14.01 -3.39 -19.20
CA LEU A 98 15.26 -4.10 -19.49
C LEU A 98 15.46 -4.36 -20.99
N TYR A 99 14.43 -4.80 -21.70
CA TYR A 99 14.57 -5.33 -23.06
C TYR A 99 13.98 -4.43 -24.16
N ALA A 100 12.98 -3.61 -23.82
CA ALA A 100 12.23 -2.80 -24.79
C ALA A 100 12.47 -1.28 -24.63
N LYS A 101 13.39 -0.87 -23.75
CA LYS A 101 13.67 0.55 -23.44
C LYS A 101 12.41 1.33 -23.02
N ALA A 102 11.49 0.66 -22.32
CA ALA A 102 10.33 1.34 -21.76
C ALA A 102 10.76 2.44 -20.76
N PRO A 103 9.94 3.49 -20.55
CA PRO A 103 10.25 4.52 -19.57
C PRO A 103 10.41 3.95 -18.16
N HIS A 104 11.38 4.48 -17.42
CA HIS A 104 11.61 4.09 -16.04
C HIS A 104 10.43 4.49 -15.14
N VAL A 105 9.90 3.53 -14.39
CA VAL A 105 8.88 3.76 -13.36
C VAL A 105 9.47 3.54 -11.97
N SER A 106 9.30 4.52 -11.10
CA SER A 106 9.78 4.43 -9.72
C SER A 106 9.15 3.24 -8.98
N ALA A 107 9.98 2.50 -8.24
CA ALA A 107 9.53 1.42 -7.35
C ALA A 107 8.51 1.90 -6.28
N ALA A 108 8.46 3.21 -6.00
CA ALA A 108 7.43 3.79 -5.14
C ALA A 108 5.99 3.53 -5.65
N MET A 109 5.80 3.29 -6.96
CA MET A 109 4.49 3.00 -7.56
C MET A 109 3.99 1.58 -7.28
N VAL A 110 4.85 0.67 -6.82
CA VAL A 110 4.46 -0.70 -6.47
C VAL A 110 3.42 -0.71 -5.36
N TYR A 111 3.55 0.20 -4.39
CA TYR A 111 2.65 0.24 -3.23
C TYR A 111 1.23 0.74 -3.59
N PRO A 112 1.05 1.87 -4.31
CA PRO A 112 -0.25 2.23 -4.90
C PRO A 112 -0.83 1.13 -5.79
N LEU A 113 -0.01 0.49 -6.62
CA LEU A 113 -0.45 -0.59 -7.51
C LEU A 113 -0.97 -1.81 -6.75
N LEU A 114 -0.35 -2.17 -5.62
CA LEU A 114 -0.84 -3.23 -4.75
C LEU A 114 -2.25 -2.94 -4.25
N TRP A 115 -2.51 -1.73 -3.79
CA TRP A 115 -3.83 -1.34 -3.28
C TRP A 115 -4.87 -1.17 -4.38
N ALA A 116 -4.47 -0.69 -5.56
CA ALA A 116 -5.32 -0.69 -6.75
C ALA A 116 -5.73 -2.12 -7.13
N SER A 117 -4.76 -3.05 -7.17
CA SER A 117 -5.01 -4.47 -7.43
C SER A 117 -5.91 -5.09 -6.37
N PHE A 118 -5.72 -4.74 -5.10
CA PHE A 118 -6.58 -5.16 -4.00
C PHE A 118 -8.02 -4.67 -4.18
N GLY A 119 -8.21 -3.41 -4.58
CA GLY A 119 -9.52 -2.84 -4.88
C GLY A 119 -10.22 -3.55 -6.04
N VAL A 120 -9.49 -3.89 -7.10
CA VAL A 120 -10.02 -4.61 -8.28
C VAL A 120 -10.39 -6.06 -7.94
N VAL A 121 -9.56 -6.75 -7.17
CA VAL A 121 -9.75 -8.16 -6.81
C VAL A 121 -10.85 -8.35 -5.74
N SER A 122 -11.01 -7.40 -4.83
CA SER A 122 -11.96 -7.47 -3.71
C SER A 122 -13.42 -7.79 -4.11
N PRO A 123 -14.03 -7.15 -5.11
CA PRO A 123 -15.40 -7.48 -5.52
C PRO A 123 -15.52 -8.84 -6.22
N LEU A 124 -14.42 -9.36 -6.80
CA LEU A 124 -14.37 -10.65 -7.49
C LEU A 124 -14.26 -11.82 -6.51
N ILE A 125 -13.58 -11.62 -5.38
CA ILE A 125 -13.41 -12.63 -4.34
C ILE A 125 -14.36 -12.33 -3.20
N ARG A 126 -15.46 -13.08 -3.09
CA ARG A 126 -16.50 -12.89 -2.06
C ARG A 126 -16.57 -14.02 -1.03
N THR A 127 -15.85 -15.12 -1.25
CA THR A 127 -15.87 -16.32 -0.40
C THR A 127 -14.47 -16.73 0.04
N SER A 128 -14.38 -17.30 1.25
CA SER A 128 -13.14 -17.78 1.86
C SER A 128 -12.80 -19.23 1.53
N HIS A 129 -13.79 -20.05 1.16
CA HIS A 129 -13.62 -21.44 0.72
C HIS A 129 -13.10 -21.54 -0.71
#